data_AF-A0A2T0Q3E9-F1
#
_entry.id   AF-A0A2T0Q3E9-F1
#
_cell.length_a   1.000
_cell.length_b   1.000
_cell.length_c   1.000
_cell.angle_alpha   90.00
_cell.angle_beta   90.00
_cell.angle_gamma   90.00
#
_symmetry.space_group_name_H-M   'P 1'
#
loop_
_entity.id
_entity.type
_entity.pdbx_description
1 polymer ?
#
loop_
_entity_poly.entity_id
_entity_poly.type
_entity_poly.pdbx_seq_one_letter_code
_entity_poly.pdbx_strand_id
1 'polypeptide(L)'
;MAAIDQPAGTTTQRAQQAQRAHHAQSAQRMDKTAAHRVVIVGGGVGGLGLATRLSESLGRAGLAQIVLVDRWPTHFWKPLLHEAASGQLDPATHQLQYAVQAQRHGFEFEQGELTELNRAERHITLSALHDADGREILPSRQIAFDTLVLSMGSVTQYFGVPGAA
;
A
#
# COMPACT_ATOMS: atom_id res chain seq x y z
N MET A 1 30.72 25.07 -58.65
CA MET A 1 29.50 24.23 -58.55
C MET A 1 29.62 23.45 -57.24
N ALA A 2 28.65 23.64 -56.32
CA ALA A 2 28.44 23.01 -54.98
C ALA A 2 29.53 23.21 -53.89
N ALA A 3 29.30 24.00 -52.81
CA ALA A 3 28.45 23.81 -51.60
C ALA A 3 29.14 22.88 -50.55
N ILE A 4 29.92 23.41 -49.60
CA ILE A 4 29.61 23.67 -48.16
C ILE A 4 28.79 22.56 -47.48
N ASP A 5 29.42 21.82 -46.56
CA ASP A 5 28.73 20.99 -45.54
C ASP A 5 29.43 21.15 -44.17
N GLN A 6 28.67 21.59 -43.17
CA GLN A 6 29.02 21.60 -41.75
C GLN A 6 27.93 20.81 -41.02
N PRO A 7 28.25 20.03 -39.95
CA PRO A 7 27.24 19.68 -38.97
C PRO A 7 27.48 20.40 -37.64
N ALA A 8 26.56 21.31 -37.31
CA ALA A 8 26.35 21.87 -35.98
C ALA A 8 25.36 20.97 -35.21
N GLY A 9 25.81 20.23 -34.18
CA GLY A 9 24.94 19.29 -33.47
C GLY A 9 25.22 19.02 -31.99
N THR A 10 26.26 19.60 -31.38
CA THR A 10 26.77 19.12 -30.08
C THR A 10 26.44 19.99 -28.86
N THR A 11 26.03 21.24 -29.04
CA THR A 11 25.86 22.18 -27.90
C THR A 11 24.50 22.03 -27.19
N THR A 12 23.42 21.80 -27.94
CA THR A 12 22.05 21.73 -27.39
C THR A 12 21.82 20.46 -26.56
N GLN A 13 22.39 19.32 -26.97
CA GLN A 13 22.24 18.06 -26.24
C GLN A 13 22.97 18.06 -24.88
N ARG A 14 24.17 18.66 -24.80
CA ARG A 14 24.92 18.76 -23.53
C ARG A 14 24.24 19.67 -22.51
N ALA A 15 23.63 20.77 -22.96
CA ALA A 15 22.88 21.68 -22.08
C ALA A 15 21.60 21.02 -21.53
N GLN A 16 20.85 20.31 -22.39
CA GLN A 16 19.64 19.58 -21.97
C GLN A 16 19.96 18.41 -21.02
N GLN A 17 21.08 17.72 -21.22
CA GLN A 17 21.51 16.63 -20.33
C GLN A 17 21.99 17.15 -18.96
N ALA A 18 22.68 18.30 -18.92
CA ALA A 18 23.05 18.96 -17.67
C ALA A 18 21.83 19.50 -16.91
N GLN A 19 20.84 20.07 -17.61
CA GLN A 19 19.59 20.53 -16.99
C GLN A 19 18.77 19.38 -16.41
N ARG A 20 18.72 18.22 -17.07
CA ARG A 20 18.08 16.99 -16.59
C ARG A 20 18.80 16.40 -15.38
N ALA A 21 20.13 16.41 -15.39
CA ALA A 21 20.93 15.97 -14.24
C ALA A 21 20.73 16.87 -13.02
N HIS A 22 20.65 18.19 -13.21
CA HIS A 22 20.33 19.13 -12.13
C HIS A 22 18.90 18.96 -11.59
N HIS A 23 17.89 18.73 -12.45
CA HIS A 23 16.51 18.43 -12.01
C HIS A 23 16.37 17.08 -11.29
N ALA A 24 17.10 16.04 -11.75
CA ALA A 24 17.12 14.75 -11.08
C ALA A 24 17.81 14.82 -9.70
N GLN A 25 18.90 15.61 -9.60
CA GLN A 25 19.60 15.85 -8.34
C GLN A 25 18.82 16.72 -7.35
N SER A 26 18.00 17.68 -7.82
CA SER A 26 17.10 18.44 -6.95
C SER A 26 15.90 17.62 -6.48
N ALA A 27 15.35 16.72 -7.31
CA ALA A 27 14.35 15.75 -6.87
C ALA A 27 14.90 14.77 -5.81
N GLN A 28 16.13 14.27 -5.98
CA GLN A 28 16.80 13.41 -4.98
C GLN A 28 17.20 14.13 -3.68
N ARG A 29 17.31 15.47 -3.70
CA ARG A 29 17.65 16.25 -2.49
C ARG A 29 16.43 16.63 -1.64
N MET A 30 15.22 16.59 -2.20
CA MET A 30 13.98 16.86 -1.46
C MET A 30 13.44 15.64 -0.68
N ASP A 31 13.95 14.44 -0.98
CA ASP A 31 13.46 13.17 -0.42
C ASP A 31 14.11 12.80 0.93
N LYS A 32 15.13 13.54 1.39
CA LYS A 32 15.91 13.17 2.58
C LYS A 32 15.34 13.69 3.91
N THR A 33 14.12 14.23 3.90
CA THR A 33 13.41 14.75 5.07
C THR A 33 11.98 14.21 5.20
N ALA A 34 11.60 13.22 4.39
CA ALA A 34 10.32 12.52 4.53
C ALA A 34 10.45 11.42 5.59
N ALA A 35 9.47 11.30 6.48
CA ALA A 35 9.44 10.25 7.50
C ALA A 35 9.35 8.86 6.83
N HIS A 36 10.13 7.89 7.31
CA HIS A 36 10.27 6.55 6.73
C HIS A 36 8.92 5.86 6.56
N ARG A 37 8.58 5.39 5.36
CA ARG A 37 7.25 4.82 5.08
C ARG A 37 7.20 3.31 5.26
N VAL A 38 6.42 2.86 6.23
CA VAL A 38 6.14 1.45 6.51
C VAL A 38 4.74 1.10 6.02
N VAL A 39 4.67 0.20 5.03
CA VAL A 39 3.40 -0.32 4.50
C VAL A 39 3.19 -1.74 5.01
N ILE A 40 2.04 -1.99 5.63
CA ILE A 40 1.65 -3.28 6.20
C ILE A 40 0.42 -3.78 5.43
N VAL A 41 0.55 -4.92 4.75
CA VAL A 41 -0.55 -5.51 3.96
C VAL A 41 -1.19 -6.67 4.72
N GLY A 42 -2.47 -6.51 5.08
CA GLY A 42 -3.30 -7.47 5.77
C GLY A 42 -3.54 -7.09 7.24
N GLY A 43 -4.74 -6.62 7.55
CA GLY A 43 -5.23 -6.20 8.87
C GLY A 43 -5.67 -7.34 9.79
N GLY A 44 -5.12 -8.54 9.61
CA GLY A 44 -5.28 -9.63 10.58
C GLY A 44 -4.69 -9.30 11.96
N VAL A 45 -4.69 -10.27 12.87
CA VAL A 45 -4.19 -10.09 14.25
C VAL A 45 -2.75 -9.53 14.27
N GLY A 46 -1.89 -10.01 13.36
CA GLY A 46 -0.51 -9.54 13.24
C GLY A 46 -0.41 -8.12 12.69
N GLY A 47 -1.08 -7.82 11.57
CA GLY A 47 -0.93 -6.53 10.88
C GLY A 47 -1.55 -5.36 11.63
N LEU A 48 -2.77 -5.53 12.17
CA LEU A 48 -3.44 -4.47 12.93
C LEU A 48 -2.69 -4.14 14.23
N GLY A 49 -2.23 -5.18 14.94
CA GLY A 49 -1.43 -5.02 16.15
C GLY A 49 -0.10 -4.34 15.87
N LEU A 50 0.56 -4.68 14.75
CA LEU A 50 1.81 -4.05 14.33
C LEU A 50 1.60 -2.58 13.96
N ALA A 51 0.59 -2.27 13.14
CA ALA A 51 0.27 -0.91 12.72
C ALA A 51 0.02 -0.01 13.93
N THR A 52 -0.77 -0.49 14.89
CA THR A 52 -1.07 0.22 16.14
C THR A 52 0.21 0.54 16.92
N ARG A 53 1.06 -0.48 17.17
CA ARG A 53 2.28 -0.32 17.98
C ARG A 53 3.34 0.54 17.30
N LEU A 54 3.54 0.39 15.99
CA LEU A 54 4.48 1.22 15.23
C LEU A 54 4.00 2.67 15.15
N SER A 55 2.69 2.88 15.01
CA SER A 55 2.14 4.23 15.02
C SER A 55 2.35 4.93 16.35
N GLU A 56 2.08 4.24 17.46
CA GLU A 56 2.27 4.79 18.81
C GLU A 56 3.73 5.11 19.13
N SER A 57 4.66 4.26 18.67
CA SER A 57 6.09 4.38 18.99
C SER A 57 6.87 5.28 18.02
N LEU A 58 6.58 5.23 16.72
CA LEU A 58 7.32 5.93 15.67
C LEU A 58 6.46 6.97 14.93
N GLY A 59 5.20 6.63 14.65
CA GLY A 59 4.26 7.50 13.92
C GLY A 59 3.99 8.81 14.65
N ARG A 60 3.61 8.74 15.92
CA ARG A 60 3.35 9.91 16.78
C ARG A 60 4.58 10.77 17.02
N ALA A 61 5.78 10.18 16.94
CA ALA A 61 7.04 10.90 17.02
C ALA A 61 7.47 11.52 15.67
N GLY A 62 6.72 11.32 14.60
CA GLY A 62 7.04 11.79 13.25
C GLY A 62 8.24 11.09 12.61
N LEU A 63 8.67 9.95 13.15
CA LEU A 63 9.84 9.21 12.69
C LEU A 63 9.50 8.28 11.52
N ALA A 64 8.25 7.84 11.42
CA ALA A 64 7.78 6.97 10.35
C ALA A 64 6.32 7.26 9.98
N GLN A 65 5.98 7.05 8.71
CA GLN A 65 4.59 7.01 8.25
C GLN A 65 4.14 5.55 8.22
N ILE A 66 3.06 5.23 8.94
CA ILE A 66 2.54 3.86 9.03
C ILE A 66 1.26 3.77 8.20
N VAL A 67 1.25 2.87 7.22
CA VAL A 67 0.09 2.60 6.36
C VAL A 67 -0.33 1.16 6.53
N LEU A 68 -1.58 0.94 6.93
CA LEU A 68 -2.23 -0.36 6.92
C LEU A 68 -3.07 -0.50 5.65
N VAL A 69 -2.87 -1.58 4.91
CA VAL A 69 -3.63 -1.93 3.72
C VAL A 69 -4.42 -3.20 4.00
N ASP A 70 -5.72 -3.21 3.70
CA ASP A 70 -6.53 -4.42 3.65
C ASP A 70 -7.65 -4.27 2.60
N ARG A 71 -8.08 -5.37 1.99
CA ARG A 71 -9.19 -5.35 1.03
C ARG A 71 -10.54 -5.08 1.71
N TRP A 72 -10.67 -5.48 2.97
CA TRP A 72 -11.86 -5.27 3.78
C TRP A 72 -11.73 -4.02 4.64
N PRO A 73 -12.83 -3.29 4.90
CA PRO A 73 -12.80 -2.11 5.76
C PRO A 73 -12.73 -2.45 7.25
N THR A 74 -12.92 -3.73 7.59
CA THR A 74 -13.06 -4.21 8.96
C THR A 74 -12.18 -5.40 9.30
N HIS A 75 -11.82 -5.49 10.58
CA HIS A 75 -11.26 -6.68 11.20
C HIS A 75 -12.37 -7.49 11.86
N PHE A 76 -12.41 -8.79 11.57
CA PHE A 76 -13.25 -9.76 12.30
C PHE A 76 -12.37 -10.70 13.12
N TRP A 77 -12.71 -10.89 14.40
CA TRP A 77 -11.98 -11.80 15.27
C TRP A 77 -12.32 -13.25 14.91
N LYS A 78 -11.47 -13.85 14.07
CA LYS A 78 -11.67 -15.20 13.52
C LYS A 78 -12.02 -16.30 14.54
N PRO A 79 -11.58 -16.27 15.81
CA PRO A 79 -12.06 -17.20 16.83
C PRO A 79 -13.59 -17.25 16.98
N LEU A 80 -14.32 -16.16 16.70
CA LEU A 80 -15.80 -16.11 16.76
C LEU A 80 -16.49 -16.63 15.49
N LEU A 81 -15.76 -17.12 14.48
CA LEU A 81 -16.38 -17.58 13.23
C LEU A 81 -17.36 -18.74 13.43
N HIS A 82 -17.17 -19.57 14.45
CA HIS A 82 -18.08 -20.68 14.75
C HIS A 82 -19.43 -20.21 15.33
N GLU A 83 -19.42 -19.16 16.17
CA GLU A 83 -20.63 -18.52 16.69
C GLU A 83 -21.38 -17.77 15.58
N ALA A 84 -20.64 -17.09 14.70
CA ALA A 84 -21.20 -16.47 13.50
C ALA A 84 -21.86 -17.51 12.57
N ALA A 85 -21.15 -18.60 12.25
CA ALA A 85 -21.64 -19.64 11.34
C ALA A 85 -22.87 -20.38 11.88
N SER A 86 -22.98 -20.52 13.21
CA SER A 86 -24.15 -21.12 13.87
C SER A 86 -25.32 -20.16 14.05
N GLY A 87 -25.17 -18.88 13.71
CA GLY A 87 -26.20 -17.85 13.89
C GLY A 87 -26.37 -17.37 15.33
N GLN A 88 -25.46 -17.72 16.24
CA GLN A 88 -25.47 -17.23 17.62
C GLN A 88 -24.98 -15.78 17.75
N LEU A 89 -24.24 -15.30 16.74
CA LEU A 89 -23.62 -13.99 16.72
C LEU A 89 -23.85 -13.33 15.36
N ASP A 90 -24.28 -12.07 15.37
CA ASP A 90 -24.29 -11.24 14.16
C ASP A 90 -22.87 -10.72 13.87
N PRO A 91 -22.22 -11.14 12.76
CA PRO A 91 -20.86 -10.72 12.45
C PRO A 91 -20.73 -9.21 12.25
N ALA A 92 -21.78 -8.51 11.80
CA ALA A 92 -21.72 -7.08 11.53
C ALA A 92 -21.52 -6.26 12.82
N THR A 93 -21.99 -6.77 13.96
CA THR A 93 -21.89 -6.11 15.27
C THR A 93 -20.57 -6.37 16.00
N HIS A 94 -19.77 -7.34 15.54
CA HIS A 94 -18.52 -7.78 16.18
C HIS A 94 -17.28 -7.50 15.32
N GLN A 95 -17.34 -6.43 14.53
CA GLN A 95 -16.24 -5.98 13.66
C GLN A 95 -15.59 -4.71 14.18
N LEU A 96 -14.28 -4.62 14.03
CA LEU A 96 -13.52 -3.39 14.25
C LEU A 96 -13.30 -2.68 12.91
N GLN A 97 -13.71 -1.42 12.82
CA GLN A 97 -13.50 -0.57 11.64
C GLN A 97 -12.05 -0.07 11.59
N TYR A 98 -11.31 -0.36 10.52
CA TYR A 98 -9.90 0.03 10.43
C TYR A 98 -9.73 1.55 10.41
N ALA A 99 -10.60 2.28 9.70
CA ALA A 99 -10.53 3.74 9.63
C ALA A 99 -10.66 4.40 11.03
N VAL A 100 -11.52 3.86 11.89
CA VAL A 100 -11.70 4.36 13.26
C VAL A 100 -10.46 4.07 14.11
N GLN A 101 -9.90 2.86 14.01
CA GLN A 101 -8.68 2.48 14.70
C GLN A 101 -7.47 3.31 14.23
N ALA A 102 -7.39 3.55 12.92
CA ALA A 102 -6.38 4.39 12.26
C ALA A 102 -6.41 5.81 12.82
N GLN A 103 -7.60 6.43 12.86
CA GLN A 103 -7.79 7.75 13.45
C GLN A 103 -7.36 7.78 14.93
N ARG A 104 -7.72 6.76 15.70
CA ARG A 104 -7.41 6.69 17.15
C ARG A 104 -5.91 6.55 17.44
N HIS A 105 -5.20 5.76 16.63
CA HIS A 105 -3.81 5.42 16.91
C HIS A 105 -2.79 6.17 16.04
N GLY A 106 -3.23 6.88 15.00
CA GLY A 106 -2.41 7.79 14.19
C GLY A 106 -1.71 7.14 13.00
N PHE A 107 -2.26 6.05 12.44
CA PHE A 107 -1.79 5.45 11.20
C PHE A 107 -2.76 5.74 10.05
N GLU A 108 -2.32 5.55 8.81
CA GLU A 108 -3.15 5.63 7.61
C GLU A 108 -3.77 4.27 7.29
N PHE A 109 -5.04 4.25 6.89
CA PHE A 109 -5.68 3.04 6.37
C PHE A 109 -6.03 3.22 4.90
N GLU A 110 -5.60 2.26 4.08
CA GLU A 110 -5.81 2.22 2.64
C GLU A 110 -6.60 0.95 2.29
N GLN A 111 -7.86 1.11 1.89
CA GLN A 111 -8.67 -0.03 1.48
C GLN A 111 -8.35 -0.46 0.04
N GLY A 112 -7.97 -1.72 -0.16
CA GLY A 112 -7.72 -2.28 -1.49
C GLY A 112 -7.06 -3.65 -1.44
N GLU A 113 -7.28 -4.44 -2.49
CA GLU A 113 -6.61 -5.73 -2.64
C GLU A 113 -5.23 -5.56 -3.27
N LEU A 114 -4.20 -6.13 -2.65
CA LEU A 114 -2.86 -6.18 -3.22
C LEU A 114 -2.87 -7.06 -4.48
N THR A 115 -2.58 -6.48 -5.64
CA THR A 115 -2.54 -7.20 -6.92
C THR A 115 -1.11 -7.38 -7.44
N GLU A 116 -0.20 -6.47 -7.09
CA GLU A 116 1.18 -6.51 -7.58
C GLU A 116 2.16 -5.98 -6.54
N LEU A 117 3.37 -6.55 -6.54
CA LEU A 117 4.51 -6.08 -5.77
C LEU A 117 5.71 -5.86 -6.70
N ASN A 118 6.08 -4.60 -6.89
CA ASN A 118 7.33 -4.23 -7.55
C ASN A 118 8.40 -3.91 -6.50
N ARG A 119 9.32 -4.85 -6.28
CA ARG A 119 10.40 -4.69 -5.29
C ARG A 119 11.52 -3.78 -5.78
N ALA A 120 11.74 -3.72 -7.09
CA ALA A 120 12.79 -2.89 -7.68
C ALA A 120 12.45 -1.39 -7.52
N GLU A 121 11.18 -1.05 -7.75
CA GLU A 121 10.65 0.31 -7.63
C GLU A 121 10.00 0.60 -6.28
N ARG A 122 9.99 -0.40 -5.38
CA ARG A 122 9.48 -0.33 -4.00
C ARG A 122 8.06 0.23 -3.90
N HIS A 123 7.14 -0.33 -4.68
CA HIS A 123 5.72 -0.03 -4.55
C HIS A 123 4.88 -1.30 -4.64
N ILE A 124 3.69 -1.22 -4.06
CA ILE A 124 2.61 -2.18 -4.26
C ILE A 124 1.53 -1.56 -5.14
N THR A 125 0.82 -2.39 -5.90
CA THR A 125 -0.39 -1.98 -6.62
C THR A 125 -1.62 -2.51 -5.90
N LEU A 126 -2.59 -1.62 -5.67
CA LEU A 126 -3.92 -1.98 -5.19
C LEU A 126 -4.91 -2.01 -6.35
N SER A 127 -5.85 -2.94 -6.29
CA SER A 127 -6.99 -2.98 -7.21
C SER A 127 -7.85 -1.72 -7.10
N ALA A 128 -8.68 -1.49 -8.12
CA ALA A 128 -9.79 -0.56 -8.00
C ALA A 128 -10.77 -1.04 -6.91
N LEU A 129 -11.37 -0.09 -6.21
CA LEU A 129 -12.42 -0.33 -5.23
C LEU A 129 -13.77 0.04 -5.86
N HIS A 130 -14.75 -0.85 -5.74
CA HIS A 130 -16.10 -0.64 -6.26
C HIS A 130 -17.13 -0.61 -5.12
N ASP A 131 -18.23 0.10 -5.33
CA ASP A 131 -19.40 0.06 -4.44
C ASP A 131 -20.23 -1.22 -4.66
N ALA A 132 -21.32 -1.36 -3.91
CA ALA A 132 -22.23 -2.50 -4.01
C ALA A 132 -22.94 -2.58 -5.38
N ASP A 133 -23.05 -1.47 -6.11
CA ASP A 133 -23.64 -1.40 -7.45
C ASP A 133 -22.58 -1.61 -8.56
N GLY A 134 -21.32 -1.86 -8.19
CA GLY A 134 -20.20 -2.05 -9.11
C GLY A 134 -19.63 -0.75 -9.69
N ARG A 135 -19.97 0.42 -9.14
CA ARG A 135 -19.36 1.69 -9.56
C ARG A 135 -17.98 1.84 -8.93
N GLU A 136 -17.01 2.26 -9.71
CA GLU A 136 -15.67 2.54 -9.22
C GLU A 136 -15.69 3.73 -8.24
N ILE A 137 -15.24 3.48 -7.01
CA ILE A 137 -15.06 4.49 -5.96
C ILE A 137 -13.63 5.03 -6.00
N LEU A 138 -12.65 4.13 -6.09
CA LEU A 138 -11.23 4.46 -6.22
C LEU A 138 -10.63 3.66 -7.38
N PRO A 139 -9.81 4.29 -8.24
CA PRO A 139 -9.07 3.58 -9.27
C PRO A 139 -7.97 2.69 -8.66
N SER A 140 -7.42 1.81 -9.50
CA SER A 140 -6.17 1.14 -9.17
C SER A 140 -5.07 2.16 -8.92
N ARG A 141 -4.26 1.93 -7.89
CA ARG A 141 -3.27 2.90 -7.42
C ARG A 141 -2.05 2.21 -6.85
N GLN A 142 -0.93 2.90 -6.91
CA GLN A 142 0.34 2.43 -6.36
C GLN A 142 0.62 3.08 -5.01
N ILE A 143 1.16 2.31 -4.08
CA ILE A 143 1.63 2.79 -2.77
C ILE A 143 3.12 2.46 -2.65
N ALA A 144 3.94 3.51 -2.58
CA ALA A 144 5.37 3.40 -2.34
C ALA A 144 5.67 3.01 -0.88
N PHE A 145 6.78 2.33 -0.65
CA PHE A 145 7.23 1.94 0.68
C PHE A 145 8.76 2.00 0.80
N ASP A 146 9.24 2.26 2.02
CA ASP A 146 10.63 1.96 2.38
C ASP A 146 10.74 0.57 3.02
N THR A 147 9.76 0.23 3.85
CA THR A 147 9.59 -1.10 4.44
C THR A 147 8.21 -1.64 4.10
N LEU A 148 8.17 -2.87 3.56
CA LEU A 148 6.94 -3.61 3.33
C LEU A 148 6.83 -4.79 4.31
N VAL A 149 5.68 -4.90 4.97
CA VAL A 149 5.33 -6.04 5.82
C VAL A 149 4.12 -6.75 5.21
N LEU A 150 4.25 -8.05 4.94
CA LEU A 150 3.15 -8.89 4.44
C LEU A 150 2.56 -9.71 5.60
N SER A 151 1.30 -9.47 5.91
CA SER A 151 0.55 -10.08 7.02
C SER A 151 -0.87 -10.52 6.63
N MET A 152 -1.09 -10.89 5.36
CA MET A 152 -2.39 -11.30 4.80
C MET A 152 -2.94 -12.63 5.34
N GLY A 153 -2.13 -13.39 6.08
CA GLY A 153 -2.50 -14.71 6.61
C GLY A 153 -2.45 -15.81 5.54
N SER A 154 -3.27 -16.83 5.72
CA SER A 154 -3.38 -17.97 4.81
C SER A 154 -4.84 -18.23 4.44
N VAL A 155 -5.02 -19.06 3.40
CA VAL A 155 -6.30 -19.63 2.99
C VAL A 155 -6.30 -21.12 3.24
N THR A 156 -7.50 -21.73 3.28
CA THR A 156 -7.64 -23.18 3.38
C THR A 156 -7.01 -23.84 2.16
N GLN A 157 -6.14 -24.83 2.41
CA GLN A 157 -5.66 -25.73 1.37
C GLN A 157 -6.58 -26.94 1.32
N TYR A 158 -7.19 -27.19 0.16
CA TYR A 158 -8.17 -28.27 -0.04
C TYR A 158 -7.54 -29.60 -0.46
N PHE A 159 -6.21 -29.64 -0.67
CA PHE A 159 -5.44 -30.86 -0.98
C PHE A 159 -5.96 -31.68 -2.18
N GLY A 160 -6.63 -31.03 -3.14
CA GLY A 160 -7.18 -31.68 -4.33
C GLY A 160 -8.41 -32.56 -4.06
N VAL A 161 -9.05 -32.45 -2.89
CA VAL A 161 -10.29 -33.16 -2.57
C VAL A 161 -11.43 -32.59 -3.42
N PRO A 162 -12.04 -33.38 -4.33
CA PRO A 162 -13.13 -32.88 -5.16
C PRO A 162 -14.32 -32.39 -4.33
N GLY A 163 -14.84 -31.22 -4.65
CA GLY A 163 -16.01 -30.62 -3.98
C GLY A 163 -15.73 -29.93 -2.64
N ALA A 164 -14.47 -29.85 -2.20
CA ALA A 164 -14.13 -29.17 -0.94
C ALA A 164 -13.91 -27.66 -1.06
N ALA A 165 -13.65 -27.15 -2.28
CA ALA A 165 -13.38 -25.74 -2.57
C ALA A 165 -14.64 -24.89 -2.75
#